data_AF-A0A8C6BE06-F1
#
_entry.id   AF-A0A8C6BE06-F1
#
_cell.length_a   1.000
_cell.length_b   1.000
_cell.length_c   1.000
_cell.angle_alpha   90.00
_cell.angle_beta   90.00
_cell.angle_gamma   90.00
#
_symmetry.space_group_name_H-M   'P 1'
#
loop_
_entity.id
_entity.type
_entity.pdbx_description
1 polymer ?
#
loop_
_entity_poly.entity_id
_entity_poly.type
_entity_poly.pdbx_seq_one_letter_code
_entity_poly.pdbx_strand_id
1 'polypeptide(L)'
;MSRRYDSRTTIFSPEGRLYQVEYAMEAIGHAGTCLGILANDGVLLAAERRNIHKLLDEVFFSEKIYKLNEDMACSVAGITSDANVLTNELRLIAQSGNRHTNKREWEDSHQSSQTKGSGTVDQKT
;
A
#
# COMPACT_ATOMS: atom_id res chain seq x y z
N MET A 1 2.35 22.86 28.97
CA MET A 1 2.11 23.85 27.89
C MET A 1 1.45 23.25 26.62
N SER A 2 1.22 21.93 26.51
CA SER A 2 0.75 21.27 25.26
C SER A 2 -0.76 21.34 24.99
N ARG A 3 -1.61 21.46 26.01
CA ARG A 3 -3.07 21.31 25.92
C ARG A 3 -3.82 22.21 24.92
N ARG A 4 -3.20 23.27 24.37
CA ARG A 4 -3.86 24.14 23.37
C ARG A 4 -3.65 23.68 21.94
N TYR A 5 -2.56 22.98 21.64
CA TYR A 5 -2.13 22.73 20.25
C TYR A 5 -2.25 21.27 19.83
N ASP A 6 -2.58 20.36 20.75
CA ASP A 6 -2.82 18.95 20.46
C ASP A 6 -4.31 18.57 20.38
N SER A 7 -5.22 19.52 20.49
CA SER A 7 -6.67 19.23 20.53
C SER A 7 -7.27 18.79 19.18
N ARG A 8 -6.60 19.05 18.06
CA ARG A 8 -7.04 18.66 16.71
C ARG A 8 -5.84 18.26 15.85
N THR A 9 -6.10 17.48 14.80
CA THR A 9 -5.08 16.98 13.87
C THR A 9 -4.50 18.06 12.94
N THR A 10 -5.17 19.20 12.79
CA THR A 10 -4.83 20.26 11.82
C THR A 10 -4.29 21.54 12.45
N ILE A 11 -3.99 21.54 13.75
CA ILE A 11 -3.45 22.71 14.46
C ILE A 11 -1.94 22.59 14.54
N PHE A 12 -1.23 23.58 13.98
CA PHE A 12 0.21 23.73 14.17
C PHE A 12 0.52 24.37 15.53
N SER A 13 1.55 23.87 16.21
CA SER A 13 2.12 24.50 17.39
C SER A 13 2.85 25.81 17.01
N PRO A 14 3.19 26.68 17.97
CA PRO A 14 3.99 27.88 17.70
C PRO A 14 5.34 27.59 17.03
N GLU A 15 5.87 26.39 17.24
CA GLU A 15 7.11 25.89 16.63
C GLU A 15 6.89 25.20 15.28
N GLY A 16 5.67 25.20 14.74
CA GLY A 16 5.32 24.61 13.45
C GLY A 16 5.10 23.10 13.47
N ARG A 17 4.86 22.49 14.64
CA ARG A 17 4.72 21.03 14.80
C ARG A 17 3.26 20.59 14.80
N LEU A 18 3.03 19.36 14.34
CA LEU A 18 1.73 18.69 14.43
C LEU A 18 1.79 17.59 15.49
N TYR A 19 1.48 17.95 16.74
CA TYR A 19 1.63 17.03 17.87
C TYR A 19 0.83 15.74 17.73
N GLN A 20 -0.37 15.78 17.13
CA GLN A 20 -1.16 14.56 16.88
C GLN A 20 -0.47 13.58 15.92
N VAL A 21 0.26 14.08 14.92
CA VAL A 21 1.05 13.22 14.00
C VAL A 21 2.23 12.61 14.73
N GLU A 22 2.92 13.40 15.54
CA GLU A 22 4.06 12.93 16.33
C GLU A 22 3.66 11.88 17.36
N TYR A 23 2.51 12.05 18.02
CA TYR A 23 1.97 11.04 18.94
C TYR A 23 1.61 9.75 18.20
N ALA A 24 1.06 9.83 16.98
CA ALA A 24 0.79 8.65 16.17
C ALA A 24 2.10 7.95 15.76
N MET A 25 3.14 8.70 15.41
CA MET A 25 4.47 8.14 15.13
C MET A 25 5.08 7.44 16.35
N GLU A 26 4.97 8.04 17.55
CA GLU A 26 5.43 7.44 18.79
C GLU A 26 4.68 6.12 19.07
N ALA A 27 3.36 6.09 18.86
CA ALA A 27 2.57 4.87 19.00
C ALA A 27 3.03 3.74 18.05
N ILE A 28 3.47 4.08 16.83
CA ILE A 28 4.03 3.11 15.88
C ILE A 28 5.35 2.52 16.40
N GLY A 29 6.16 3.28 17.16
CA GLY A 29 7.39 2.80 17.79
C GLY A 29 7.18 1.58 18.70
N HIS A 30 5.97 1.41 19.24
CA HIS A 30 5.60 0.25 20.05
C HIS A 30 4.98 -0.91 19.26
N ALA A 31 4.78 -0.76 17.95
CA ALA A 31 4.31 -1.85 17.10
C ALA A 31 5.42 -2.87 16.82
N GLY A 32 5.04 -4.12 16.55
CA GLY A 32 6.00 -5.12 16.05
C GLY A 32 6.53 -4.73 14.67
N THR A 33 7.82 -4.94 14.47
CA THR A 33 8.61 -4.52 13.30
C THR A 33 8.04 -5.10 12.00
N CYS A 34 8.00 -4.29 10.94
CA CYS A 34 7.72 -4.75 9.58
C CYS A 34 8.87 -4.29 8.67
N LEU A 35 9.30 -5.14 7.74
CA LEU A 35 10.39 -4.85 6.81
C LEU A 35 10.07 -5.41 5.42
N GLY A 36 10.62 -4.74 4.40
CA GLY A 36 10.58 -5.19 3.02
C GLY A 36 11.98 -5.23 2.43
N ILE A 37 12.29 -6.26 1.64
CA ILE A 37 13.54 -6.38 0.90
C ILE A 37 13.20 -6.46 -0.59
N LEU A 38 13.77 -5.55 -1.37
CA LEU A 38 13.72 -5.61 -2.82
C LEU A 38 14.85 -6.52 -3.33
N ALA A 39 14.49 -7.54 -4.10
CA ALA A 39 15.39 -8.41 -4.82
C ALA A 39 15.29 -8.18 -6.33
N ASN A 40 16.14 -8.84 -7.12
CA ASN A 40 16.15 -8.70 -8.58
C ASN A 40 14.88 -9.26 -9.22
N ASP A 41 14.27 -10.26 -8.61
CA ASP A 41 13.15 -11.06 -9.12
C ASP A 41 11.85 -10.83 -8.33
N GLY A 42 11.85 -9.96 -7.32
CA GLY A 42 10.65 -9.69 -6.54
C GLY A 42 10.90 -8.92 -5.25
N VAL A 43 9.91 -8.98 -4.36
CA VAL A 43 9.93 -8.31 -3.05
C VAL A 43 9.58 -9.31 -1.96
N LEU A 44 10.37 -9.32 -0.89
CA LEU A 44 10.06 -10.06 0.35
C LEU A 44 9.48 -9.08 1.37
N LEU A 45 8.35 -9.44 1.99
CA LEU A 45 7.82 -8.75 3.16
C LEU A 45 7.95 -9.67 4.38
N ALA A 46 8.43 -9.13 5.49
CA ALA A 46 8.50 -9.83 6.77
C ALA A 46 7.96 -8.95 7.89
N ALA A 47 7.21 -9.56 8.82
CA ALA A 47 6.59 -8.86 9.92
C ALA A 47 6.71 -9.64 11.24
N GLU A 48 7.13 -8.94 12.29
CA GLU A 48 7.22 -9.45 13.65
C GLU A 48 5.81 -9.57 14.24
N ARG A 49 5.44 -10.80 14.60
CA ARG A 49 4.25 -11.12 15.40
C ARG A 49 4.68 -11.20 16.86
N ARG A 50 4.41 -10.15 17.63
CA ARG A 50 4.67 -10.15 19.08
C ARG A 50 3.64 -11.04 19.79
N ASN A 51 4.06 -12.22 20.21
CA ASN A 51 3.23 -13.06 21.08
C ASN A 51 3.44 -12.62 22.53
N ILE A 52 2.38 -12.13 23.15
CA ILE A 52 2.44 -11.55 24.51
C ILE A 52 2.29 -12.66 25.56
N HIS A 53 1.61 -13.78 25.25
CA HIS A 53 1.34 -14.84 26.21
C HIS A 53 1.25 -16.23 25.57
N LYS A 54 1.96 -17.21 26.15
CA LYS A 54 1.97 -18.62 25.74
C LYS A 54 0.59 -19.31 25.79
N LEU A 55 -0.40 -18.68 26.42
CA LEU A 55 -1.77 -19.18 26.56
C LEU A 55 -2.70 -18.68 25.44
N LEU A 56 -2.26 -17.73 24.63
CA LEU A 56 -3.01 -17.26 23.48
C LEU A 56 -2.82 -18.27 22.34
N ASP A 57 -3.94 -18.78 21.84
CA ASP A 57 -3.98 -19.69 20.72
C ASP A 57 -3.50 -18.98 19.44
N GLU A 58 -2.74 -19.70 18.63
CA GLU A 58 -2.06 -19.14 17.46
C GLU A 58 -3.01 -18.67 16.35
N VAL A 59 -4.26 -19.13 16.43
CA VAL A 59 -5.34 -18.81 15.51
C VAL A 59 -5.81 -17.36 15.61
N PHE A 60 -5.63 -16.68 16.77
CA PHE A 60 -6.19 -15.33 17.01
C PHE A 60 -5.23 -14.17 16.71
N PHE A 61 -4.06 -14.45 16.15
CA PHE A 61 -3.08 -13.39 15.92
C PHE A 61 -3.49 -12.47 14.78
N SER A 62 -3.35 -11.16 15.02
CA SER A 62 -3.47 -10.14 13.98
C SER A 62 -2.51 -10.45 12.82
N GLU A 63 -3.07 -10.57 11.63
CA GLU A 63 -2.29 -10.58 10.40
C GLU A 63 -1.58 -9.23 10.24
N LYS A 64 -0.40 -9.22 9.65
CA LYS A 64 0.39 -8.00 9.43
C LYS A 64 0.84 -7.81 8.00
N ILE A 65 0.67 -8.82 7.17
CA ILE A 65 0.97 -8.79 5.75
C ILE A 65 -0.33 -9.13 5.05
N TYR A 66 -0.79 -8.25 4.17
CA TYR A 66 -2.09 -8.35 3.53
C TYR A 66 -1.91 -8.33 2.01
N LYS A 67 -2.46 -9.34 1.33
CA LYS A 67 -2.60 -9.31 -0.13
C LYS A 67 -3.65 -8.27 -0.52
N LEU A 68 -3.28 -7.37 -1.44
CA LEU A 68 -4.12 -6.29 -1.96
C LEU A 68 -4.66 -6.63 -3.37
N ASN A 69 -3.81 -7.26 -4.19
CA ASN A 69 -4.03 -7.67 -5.58
C ASN A 69 -3.19 -8.95 -5.83
N GLU A 70 -3.32 -9.58 -7.00
CA GLU A 70 -2.41 -10.62 -7.48
C GLU A 70 -0.94 -10.20 -7.35
N ASP A 71 -0.58 -9.00 -7.80
CA ASP A 71 0.82 -8.53 -7.81
C ASP A 71 1.13 -7.46 -6.75
N MET A 72 0.26 -7.28 -5.75
CA MET A 72 0.47 -6.27 -4.70
C MET A 72 0.11 -6.81 -3.32
N ALA A 73 0.97 -6.55 -2.36
CA ALA A 73 0.75 -6.78 -0.94
C ALA A 73 1.30 -5.61 -0.13
N CYS A 74 0.80 -5.44 1.09
CA CYS A 74 1.35 -4.48 2.04
C CYS A 74 1.61 -5.15 3.38
N SER A 75 2.50 -4.55 4.17
CA SER A 75 2.65 -4.89 5.57
C SER A 75 2.35 -3.66 6.43
N VAL A 76 1.76 -3.86 7.61
CA VAL A 76 1.33 -2.76 8.48
C VAL A 76 1.94 -2.89 9.87
N ALA A 77 2.63 -1.83 10.28
CA ALA A 77 3.05 -1.61 11.67
C ALA A 77 2.15 -0.51 12.28
N GLY A 78 1.43 -0.85 13.34
CA GLY A 78 0.53 0.08 14.01
C GLY A 78 -0.69 -0.62 14.61
N ILE A 79 -1.79 0.12 14.68
CA ILE A 79 -3.06 -0.35 15.25
C ILE A 79 -3.81 -1.21 14.21
N THR A 80 -4.19 -2.43 14.60
CA THR A 80 -4.84 -3.40 13.70
C THR A 80 -6.19 -2.94 13.17
N SER A 81 -6.98 -2.19 13.96
CA SER A 81 -8.28 -1.66 13.51
C SER A 81 -8.11 -0.70 12.33
N ASP A 82 -7.13 0.19 12.42
CA ASP A 82 -6.85 1.19 11.39
C ASP A 82 -6.31 0.51 10.13
N ALA A 83 -5.43 -0.49 10.33
CA ALA A 83 -4.91 -1.34 9.27
C ALA A 83 -6.05 -2.00 8.47
N ASN A 84 -7.07 -2.54 9.14
CA ASN A 84 -8.20 -3.20 8.47
C ASN A 84 -8.99 -2.24 7.57
N VAL A 85 -9.28 -1.03 8.05
CA VAL A 85 -10.00 -0.02 7.26
C VAL A 85 -9.18 0.39 6.05
N LEU A 86 -7.90 0.71 6.24
CA LEU A 86 -7.01 1.13 5.15
C LEU A 86 -6.77 0.02 4.12
N THR A 87 -6.58 -1.22 4.57
CA THR A 87 -6.35 -2.37 3.66
C THR A 87 -7.58 -2.64 2.80
N ASN A 88 -8.79 -2.53 3.36
CA ASN A 88 -10.02 -2.68 2.59
C ASN A 88 -10.15 -1.58 1.53
N GLU A 89 -9.84 -0.33 1.87
CA GLU A 89 -9.82 0.76 0.91
C GLU A 89 -8.77 0.55 -0.19
N LEU A 90 -7.55 0.14 0.18
CA LEU A 90 -6.48 -0.17 -0.78
C LEU A 90 -6.87 -1.27 -1.77
N ARG A 91 -7.64 -2.28 -1.33
CA ARG A 91 -8.16 -3.33 -2.23
C ARG A 91 -9.14 -2.76 -3.26
N LEU A 92 -10.03 -1.87 -2.85
CA LEU A 92 -10.97 -1.20 -3.78
C LEU A 92 -10.25 -0.32 -4.80
N ILE A 93 -9.24 0.41 -4.34
CA ILE A 93 -8.39 1.24 -5.20
C ILE A 93 -7.60 0.36 -6.19
N ALA A 94 -6.99 -0.73 -5.72
CA ALA A 94 -6.21 -1.64 -6.57
C ALA A 94 -7.06 -2.26 -7.70
N GLN A 95 -8.31 -2.66 -7.40
CA GLN A 95 -9.24 -3.17 -8.40
C GLN A 95 -9.72 -2.11 -9.40
N SER A 96 -9.76 -0.85 -8.99
CA SER A 96 -10.15 0.27 -9.85
C SER A 96 -9.00 0.70 -10.76
N GLY A 97 -7.76 0.73 -10.24
CA GLY A 97 -6.56 1.01 -11.00
C GLY A 97 -6.29 -0.04 -12.08
N ASN A 98 -6.46 -1.33 -11.75
CA ASN A 98 -6.27 -2.44 -12.70
C ASN A 98 -7.24 -2.37 -13.90
N ARG A 99 -8.45 -1.84 -13.69
CA ARG A 99 -9.40 -1.57 -14.80
C ARG A 99 -8.90 -0.46 -15.73
N HIS A 100 -8.18 0.53 -15.22
CA HIS A 100 -7.64 1.63 -16.02
C HIS A 100 -6.34 1.26 -16.76
N THR A 101 -5.50 0.40 -16.18
CA THR A 101 -4.27 -0.10 -16.83
C THR A 101 -4.60 -1.08 -17.94
N ASN A 102 -5.48 -2.06 -17.68
CA ASN A 102 -5.91 -3.02 -18.71
C ASN A 102 -6.60 -2.34 -19.90
N LYS A 103 -7.35 -1.25 -19.65
CA LYS A 103 -7.97 -0.48 -20.74
C LYS A 103 -6.92 0.22 -21.62
N ARG A 104 -5.86 0.80 -21.03
CA ARG A 104 -4.76 1.42 -21.77
C ARG A 104 -3.97 0.41 -22.59
N GLU A 105 -3.61 -0.74 -22.01
CA GLU A 105 -2.91 -1.81 -22.74
C GLU A 105 -3.76 -2.35 -23.91
N TRP A 106 -5.08 -2.45 -23.72
CA TRP A 106 -6.01 -2.83 -24.79
C TRP A 106 -6.10 -1.75 -25.89
N GLU A 107 -6.16 -0.47 -25.55
CA GLU A 107 -6.16 0.65 -26.51
C GLU A 107 -4.84 0.72 -27.30
N ASP A 108 -3.68 0.58 -26.63
CA ASP A 108 -2.35 0.63 -27.24
C ASP A 108 -2.09 -0.57 -28.18
N SER A 109 -2.60 -1.76 -27.85
CA SER A 109 -2.50 -2.95 -28.72
C SER A 109 -3.36 -2.85 -29.99
N HIS A 110 -4.49 -2.12 -29.95
CA HIS A 110 -5.31 -1.87 -31.14
C HIS A 110 -4.70 -0.80 -32.06
N GLN A 111 -4.06 0.23 -31.49
CA GLN A 111 -3.38 1.28 -32.25
C GLN A 111 -2.14 0.76 -33.01
N SER A 112 -1.36 -0.13 -32.37
CA SER A 112 -0.17 -0.76 -32.99
C SER A 112 -0.52 -1.79 -34.07
N SER A 113 -1.72 -2.38 -34.02
CA SER A 113 -2.20 -3.31 -35.04
C SER A 113 -2.68 -2.60 -36.32
N GLN A 114 -3.21 -1.37 -36.21
CA GLN A 114 -3.62 -0.58 -37.37
C GLN A 114 -2.44 0.03 -38.16
N THR A 115 -1.33 0.34 -37.51
CA THR A 115 -0.16 0.97 -38.15
C THR A 115 0.73 0.01 -38.95
N LYS A 116 0.60 -1.31 -38.75
CA LYS A 116 1.34 -2.34 -39.51
C LYS A 116 0.68 -2.71 -40.86
N GLY A 117 -0.50 -2.18 -41.16
CA GLY A 117 -1.27 -2.47 -42.38
C GLY A 117 -1.02 -1.54 -43.57
N SER A 118 -0.22 -0.47 -43.44
CA SER A 118 0.01 0.51 -44.52
C SER A 118 1.42 0.48 -45.11
N GLY A 119 2.01 -0.72 -45.23
CA GLY A 119 3.27 -0.95 -45.94
C GLY A 119 3.06 -1.03 -47.47
N THR A 120 3.65 -0.08 -48.17
CA THR A 120 3.77 0.12 -49.62
C THR A 120 3.73 -1.15 -50.48
N VAL A 121 2.76 -1.22 -51.40
CA VAL A 121 2.79 -2.13 -52.55
C VAL A 121 3.73 -1.50 -53.59
N ASP A 122 5.00 -1.91 -53.60
CA ASP A 122 5.93 -1.60 -54.69
C ASP A 122 5.46 -2.37 -55.94
N GLN A 123 4.84 -1.64 -56.87
CA GLN A 123 4.52 -2.15 -58.20
C GLN A 123 5.81 -2.27 -59.01
N LYS A 124 6.21 -3.52 -59.25
CA LYS A 124 7.29 -3.92 -60.15
C LYS A 124 6.89 -3.62 -61.60
N THR A 125 7.71 -2.87 -62.33
CA THR A 125 7.83 -2.94 -63.80
C THR A 125 9.30 -3.13 -64.11
#